data_AF-A0A9E2HYT2-F1
#
_entry.id   AF-A0A9E2HYT2-F1
#
_cell.length_a   1.000
_cell.length_b   1.000
_cell.length_c   1.000
_cell.angle_alpha   90.00
_cell.angle_beta   90.00
_cell.angle_gamma   90.00
#
_symmetry.space_group_name_H-M   'P 1'
#
loop_
_entity.id
_entity.type
_entity.pdbx_description
1 polymer ?
#
loop_
_entity_poly.entity_id
_entity_poly.type
_entity_poly.pdbx_seq_one_letter_code
_entity_poly.pdbx_strand_id
1 'polypeptide(L)'
;MRRGLLQEYASAFSFFSRVLDVFGVVFAGWIAYLLRFFGASQAFDPYAGLLFLAAVITFLLFPFFGVYDSWRGRSLFSLLRRLFFAWCVVIIFVLILSIGFKTITVYSRLWIFYWAGLGTFFLLSLRSGLHLALRSFRNRGWNQRSIVLIGERKLAEYVSK
;
A
#
# COMPACT_ATOMS: atom_id res chain seq x y z
N MET A 1 -10.71 -3.33 31.27
CA MET A 1 -10.03 -2.92 30.02
C MET A 1 -9.92 -4.11 29.07
N ARG A 2 -10.85 -4.26 28.09
CA ARG A 2 -10.76 -5.28 27.04
C ARG A 2 -10.63 -4.58 25.67
N ARG A 3 -9.41 -4.21 25.32
CA ARG A 3 -9.00 -3.99 23.92
C ARG A 3 -8.84 -5.41 23.35
N GLY A 4 -9.84 -6.12 22.86
CA GLY A 4 -10.85 -5.74 21.89
C GLY A 4 -10.42 -6.38 20.56
N LEU A 5 -10.58 -7.71 20.42
CA LEU A 5 -10.10 -8.58 19.33
C LEU A 5 -10.23 -7.96 17.91
N LEU A 6 -11.19 -7.07 17.73
CA LEU A 6 -11.45 -6.32 16.50
C LEU A 6 -10.33 -5.34 16.08
N GLN A 7 -9.63 -4.72 17.04
CA GLN A 7 -8.45 -3.90 16.74
C GLN A 7 -7.26 -4.75 16.29
N GLU A 8 -7.14 -5.95 16.86
CA GLU A 8 -6.09 -6.91 16.55
C GLU A 8 -6.22 -7.39 15.09
N TYR A 9 -7.42 -7.78 14.66
CA TYR A 9 -7.68 -8.12 13.26
C TYR A 9 -7.45 -6.95 12.29
N ALA A 10 -7.82 -5.72 12.67
CA ALA A 10 -7.59 -4.54 11.84
C ALA A 10 -6.08 -4.24 11.69
N SER A 11 -5.31 -4.41 12.76
CA SER A 11 -3.86 -4.25 12.76
C SER A 11 -3.13 -5.37 11.99
N ALA A 12 -3.61 -6.60 12.09
CA ALA A 12 -3.07 -7.73 11.33
C ALA A 12 -3.34 -7.57 9.83
N PHE A 13 -4.53 -7.10 9.45
CA PHE A 13 -4.88 -6.83 8.06
C PHE A 13 -4.05 -5.67 7.46
N SER A 14 -3.82 -4.61 8.22
CA SER A 14 -2.98 -3.49 7.77
C SER A 14 -1.51 -3.92 7.64
N PHE A 15 -1.01 -4.72 8.57
CA PHE A 15 0.34 -5.29 8.48
C PHE A 15 0.48 -6.21 7.26
N PHE A 16 -0.47 -7.13 7.05
CA PHE A 16 -0.46 -8.02 5.88
C PHE A 16 -0.49 -7.24 4.56
N SER A 17 -1.32 -6.19 4.48
CA SER A 17 -1.36 -5.32 3.30
C SER A 17 -0.02 -4.61 3.07
N ARG A 18 0.66 -4.15 4.13
CA ARG A 18 2.00 -3.54 4.03
C ARG A 18 3.02 -4.51 3.48
N VAL A 19 3.01 -5.74 3.99
CA VAL A 19 3.90 -6.80 3.54
C VAL A 19 3.65 -7.10 2.06
N LEU A 20 2.39 -7.23 1.65
CA LEU A 20 2.02 -7.42 0.24
C LEU A 20 2.49 -6.27 -0.67
N ASP A 21 2.34 -5.01 -0.23
CA ASP A 21 2.79 -3.86 -1.01
C ASP A 21 4.32 -3.89 -1.20
N VAL A 22 5.08 -4.21 -0.15
CA VAL A 22 6.54 -4.37 -0.21
C VAL A 22 6.92 -5.51 -1.16
N PHE A 23 6.26 -6.67 -1.04
CA PHE A 23 6.47 -7.78 -1.97
C PHE A 23 6.18 -7.38 -3.41
N GLY A 24 5.09 -6.63 -3.66
CA GLY A 24 4.75 -6.13 -4.98
C GLY A 24 5.83 -5.22 -5.56
N VAL A 25 6.42 -4.33 -4.75
CA VAL A 25 7.50 -3.43 -5.16
C VAL A 25 8.79 -4.18 -5.51
N VAL A 26 9.17 -5.16 -4.69
CA VAL A 26 10.37 -5.99 -4.93
C VAL A 26 10.16 -6.89 -6.15
N PHE A 27 8.98 -7.51 -6.26
CA PHE A 27 8.61 -8.37 -7.37
C PHE A 27 8.57 -7.60 -8.70
N ALA A 28 8.06 -6.36 -8.70
CA ALA A 28 8.14 -5.48 -9.86
C ALA A 28 9.59 -5.22 -10.28
N GLY A 29 10.50 -5.07 -9.33
CA GLY A 29 11.93 -4.87 -9.59
C GLY A 29 12.61 -6.09 -10.19
N TRP A 30 12.24 -7.27 -9.68
CA TRP A 30 12.67 -8.54 -10.23
C TRP A 30 12.19 -8.74 -11.67
N ILE A 31 10.91 -8.47 -11.95
CA ILE A 31 10.38 -8.56 -13.32
C ILE A 31 11.04 -7.51 -14.22
N ALA A 32 11.22 -6.28 -13.77
CA ALA A 32 11.93 -5.25 -14.52
C ALA A 32 13.36 -5.67 -14.88
N TYR A 33 14.03 -6.40 -13.97
CA TYR A 33 15.35 -6.97 -14.21
C TYR A 33 15.31 -8.03 -15.30
N LEU A 34 14.38 -8.99 -15.19
CA LEU A 34 14.18 -10.02 -16.21
C LEU A 34 13.85 -9.43 -17.58
N LEU A 35 12.99 -8.41 -17.66
CA LEU A 35 12.64 -7.75 -18.91
C LEU A 35 13.83 -7.01 -19.54
N ARG A 36 14.68 -6.38 -18.72
CA ARG A 36 15.81 -5.59 -19.22
C ARG A 36 17.00 -6.45 -19.64
N PHE A 37 17.27 -7.52 -18.88
CA PHE A 37 18.47 -8.36 -19.02
C PHE A 37 18.15 -9.77 -19.51
N PHE A 38 16.99 -9.96 -20.14
CA PHE A 38 16.65 -11.23 -20.77
C PHE A 38 17.76 -11.63 -21.76
N GLY A 39 18.48 -12.72 -21.48
CA GLY A 39 19.59 -13.21 -22.30
C GLY A 39 20.95 -12.53 -22.06
N ALA A 40 21.08 -11.60 -21.10
CA ALA A 40 22.34 -10.98 -20.73
C ALA A 40 22.86 -11.53 -19.39
N SER A 41 24.17 -11.80 -19.30
CA SER A 41 24.84 -12.30 -18.08
C SER A 41 25.21 -11.18 -17.09
N GLN A 42 24.33 -10.19 -16.93
CA GLN A 42 24.55 -9.16 -15.92
C GLN A 42 24.23 -9.71 -14.53
N ALA A 43 24.90 -9.24 -13.48
CA ALA A 43 24.65 -9.65 -12.11
C ALA A 43 23.48 -8.86 -11.50
N PHE A 44 22.64 -9.54 -10.72
CA PHE A 44 21.49 -8.92 -10.02
C PHE A 44 21.90 -8.13 -8.76
N ASP A 45 23.05 -8.45 -8.15
CA ASP A 45 23.49 -7.92 -6.85
C ASP A 45 23.40 -6.39 -6.71
N PRO A 46 23.80 -5.57 -7.70
CA PRO A 46 23.68 -4.11 -7.55
C PRO A 46 22.22 -3.67 -7.35
N TYR A 47 21.28 -4.31 -8.04
CA TYR A 47 19.86 -3.95 -8.00
C TYR A 47 19.19 -4.36 -6.69
N ALA A 48 19.70 -5.40 -6.02
CA ALA A 48 19.16 -5.86 -4.74
C ALA A 48 19.22 -4.77 -3.66
N GLY A 49 20.30 -3.98 -3.61
CA GLY A 49 20.44 -2.88 -2.66
C GLY A 49 19.39 -1.79 -2.84
N LEU A 50 19.10 -1.40 -4.08
CA LEU A 50 18.06 -0.42 -4.38
C LEU A 50 16.67 -0.96 -4.05
N LEU A 51 16.39 -2.23 -4.36
CA LEU A 51 15.11 -2.86 -4.02
C LEU A 51 14.91 -2.99 -2.51
N PHE A 52 15.96 -3.30 -1.76
CA PHE A 52 15.92 -3.30 -0.31
C PHE A 52 15.61 -1.90 0.24
N LEU A 53 16.29 -0.87 -0.26
CA LEU A 53 16.03 0.51 0.12
C LEU A 53 14.58 0.92 -0.19
N ALA A 54 14.07 0.56 -1.38
CA ALA A 54 12.71 0.84 -1.78
C ALA A 54 11.67 0.09 -0.94
N ALA A 55 11.95 -1.14 -0.53
CA ALA A 55 11.12 -1.92 0.39
C ALA A 55 11.00 -1.21 1.74
N VAL A 56 12.12 -0.78 2.33
CA VAL A 56 12.15 -0.04 3.60
C VAL A 56 11.38 1.27 3.51
N ILE A 57 11.64 2.07 2.46
CA ILE A 57 10.98 3.37 2.27
C ILE A 57 9.48 3.19 2.04
N THR A 58 9.07 2.22 1.23
CA THR A 58 7.65 1.87 1.04
C THR A 58 6.99 1.53 2.36
N PHE A 59 7.61 0.64 3.13
CA PHE A 59 7.08 0.20 4.42
C PHE A 59 6.91 1.36 5.41
N LEU A 60 7.84 2.33 5.40
CA LEU A 60 7.81 3.49 6.28
C LEU A 60 6.84 4.57 5.80
N LEU A 61 6.84 4.92 4.51
CA LEU A 61 6.07 6.06 3.99
C LEU A 61 4.59 5.76 3.79
N PHE A 62 4.21 4.56 3.34
CA PHE A 62 2.80 4.28 3.02
C PHE A 62 1.84 4.48 4.22
N PRO A 63 2.21 4.14 5.47
CA PRO A 63 1.43 4.50 6.65
C PRO A 63 1.27 6.02 6.87
N PHE A 64 2.31 6.83 6.64
CA PHE A 64 2.22 8.29 6.79
C PHE A 64 1.25 8.91 5.79
N PHE A 65 1.18 8.34 4.58
CA PHE A 65 0.16 8.72 3.60
C PHE A 65 -1.21 8.12 3.90
N GLY A 66 -1.45 7.54 5.09
CA GLY A 66 -2.74 6.97 5.49
C GLY A 66 -3.27 5.94 4.50
N VAL A 67 -2.37 5.25 3.77
CA VAL A 67 -2.75 4.27 2.75
C VAL A 67 -3.60 3.18 3.40
N TYR A 68 -3.32 2.80 4.65
CA TYR A 68 -3.98 1.69 5.36
C TYR A 68 -5.17 2.06 6.24
N ASP A 69 -5.63 3.32 6.22
CA ASP A 69 -6.74 3.77 7.08
C ASP A 69 -8.06 3.02 6.78
N SER A 70 -9.02 3.04 7.70
CA SER A 70 -10.32 2.38 7.48
C SER A 70 -11.18 3.19 6.50
N TRP A 71 -11.18 2.82 5.22
CA TRP A 71 -11.81 3.57 4.11
C TRP A 71 -13.34 3.41 3.96
N ARG A 72 -14.08 3.23 5.05
CA ARG A 72 -15.55 3.07 4.99
C ARG A 72 -16.20 4.28 4.29
N GLY A 73 -16.74 4.06 3.09
CA GLY A 73 -17.55 5.03 2.35
C GLY A 73 -16.82 6.01 1.43
N ARG A 74 -15.49 5.87 1.23
CA ARG A 74 -14.75 6.73 0.27
C ARG A 74 -14.65 6.09 -1.12
N SER A 75 -14.49 6.92 -2.15
CA SER A 75 -14.32 6.46 -3.53
C SER A 75 -12.97 5.75 -3.73
N LEU A 76 -12.99 4.64 -4.49
CA LEU A 76 -11.77 3.89 -4.86
C LEU A 76 -10.74 4.80 -5.56
N PHE A 77 -11.22 5.73 -6.38
CA PHE A 77 -10.36 6.68 -7.11
C PHE A 77 -9.53 7.57 -6.18
N SER A 78 -10.12 8.07 -5.09
CA SER A 78 -9.40 8.88 -4.10
C SER A 78 -8.24 8.11 -3.46
N LEU A 79 -8.47 6.83 -3.20
CA LEU A 79 -7.49 5.92 -2.61
C LEU A 79 -6.36 5.57 -3.59
N LEU A 80 -6.70 5.22 -4.83
CA LEU A 80 -5.71 4.93 -5.87
C LEU A 80 -4.83 6.15 -6.16
N ARG A 81 -5.43 7.35 -6.19
CA ARG A 81 -4.68 8.61 -6.35
C ARG A 81 -3.70 8.83 -5.20
N ARG A 82 -4.13 8.62 -3.94
CA ARG A 82 -3.25 8.76 -2.77
C ARG A 82 -2.11 7.74 -2.79
N LEU A 83 -2.39 6.50 -3.19
CA LEU A 83 -1.39 5.45 -3.36
C LEU A 83 -0.38 5.82 -4.45
N PHE A 84 -0.86 6.33 -5.59
CA PHE A 84 -0.01 6.79 -6.68
C PHE A 84 0.94 7.91 -6.23
N PHE A 85 0.42 8.94 -5.54
CA PHE A 85 1.25 10.01 -4.99
C PHE A 85 2.28 9.48 -3.98
N ALA A 86 1.87 8.61 -3.06
CA ALA A 86 2.79 8.00 -2.11
C ALA A 86 3.91 7.23 -2.82
N TRP A 87 3.57 6.47 -3.87
CA TRP A 87 4.53 5.75 -4.69
C TRP A 87 5.51 6.66 -5.44
N CYS A 88 5.02 7.76 -6.03
CA CYS A 88 5.90 8.77 -6.65
C CYS A 88 6.91 9.33 -5.63
N VAL A 89 6.47 9.61 -4.41
CA VAL A 89 7.36 10.08 -3.34
C VAL A 89 8.40 9.02 -2.99
N VAL A 90 8.04 7.74 -2.89
CA VAL A 90 8.99 6.64 -2.68
C VAL A 90 10.05 6.62 -3.79
N ILE A 91 9.63 6.68 -5.06
CA ILE A 91 10.57 6.69 -6.21
C ILE A 91 11.55 7.85 -6.09
N ILE A 92 11.05 9.07 -5.85
CA ILE A 92 11.89 10.27 -5.71
C ILE A 92 12.89 10.08 -4.57
N PHE A 93 12.45 9.57 -3.41
CA PHE A 93 13.31 9.38 -2.26
C PHE A 93 14.40 8.33 -2.52
N VAL A 94 14.04 7.19 -3.14
CA VAL A 94 14.99 6.14 -3.54
C VAL A 94 16.02 6.70 -4.53
N LEU A 95 15.60 7.51 -5.50
CA LEU A 95 16.52 8.12 -6.48
C LEU A 95 17.46 9.12 -5.83
N ILE A 96 16.97 10.01 -4.96
CA ILE A 96 17.79 10.99 -4.23
C ILE A 96 18.86 10.27 -3.40
N LEU A 97 18.47 9.24 -2.66
CA LEU A 97 19.41 8.46 -1.87
C LEU A 97 20.42 7.72 -2.75
N SER A 98 19.97 7.14 -3.87
CA SER A 98 20.86 6.47 -4.83
C SER A 98 21.88 7.43 -5.45
N ILE A 99 21.51 8.71 -5.66
CA ILE A 99 22.43 9.76 -6.09
C ILE A 99 23.43 10.08 -4.96
N GLY A 100 22.94 10.24 -3.72
CA GLY A 100 23.78 10.53 -2.55
C GLY A 100 24.81 9.44 -2.28
N PHE A 101 24.44 8.17 -2.44
CA PHE A 101 25.33 7.02 -2.33
C PHE A 101 26.20 6.80 -3.59
N LYS A 102 26.10 7.65 -4.62
CA LYS A 102 26.79 7.53 -5.92
C LYS A 102 26.56 6.19 -6.64
N THR A 103 25.49 5.48 -6.33
CA THR A 103 25.15 4.18 -6.95
C THR A 103 24.25 4.33 -8.18
N ILE A 104 23.69 5.53 -8.42
CA ILE A 104 22.79 5.76 -9.56
C ILE A 104 23.41 5.47 -10.94
N THR A 105 24.73 5.60 -11.08
CA THR A 105 25.44 5.32 -12.34
C THR A 105 25.53 3.82 -12.65
N VAL A 106 25.36 2.97 -11.64
CA VAL A 106 25.35 1.50 -11.77
C VAL A 106 23.99 1.01 -12.30
N TYR A 107 22.92 1.76 -12.04
CA TYR A 107 21.57 1.35 -12.41
C TYR A 107 21.22 1.72 -13.85
N SER A 108 20.57 0.79 -14.54
CA SER A 108 20.07 1.05 -15.88
C SER A 108 18.87 1.98 -15.81
N ARG A 109 18.91 3.09 -16.56
CA ARG A 109 17.79 4.05 -16.64
C ARG A 109 16.49 3.36 -17.08
N LEU A 110 16.58 2.47 -18.07
CA LEU A 110 15.45 1.68 -18.55
C LEU A 110 14.87 0.76 -17.46
N TRP A 111 15.73 0.14 -16.65
CA TRP A 111 15.28 -0.69 -15.54
C TRP A 111 14.48 0.12 -14.51
N ILE A 112 14.93 1.34 -14.18
CA ILE A 112 14.20 2.25 -13.28
C ILE A 112 12.82 2.59 -13.84
N PHE A 113 12.71 2.85 -15.15
CA PHE A 113 11.43 3.11 -15.80
C PHE A 113 10.48 1.90 -15.73
N TYR A 114 10.97 0.70 -16.05
CA TYR A 114 10.18 -0.52 -15.94
C TYR A 114 9.75 -0.79 -14.50
N TRP A 115 10.66 -0.62 -13.55
CA TRP A 115 10.38 -0.81 -12.14
C TRP A 115 9.31 0.16 -11.63
N ALA A 116 9.40 1.45 -11.96
CA ALA A 116 8.41 2.45 -11.57
C ALA A 116 7.02 2.15 -12.16
N GLY A 117 6.96 1.76 -13.45
CA GLY A 117 5.72 1.41 -14.13
C GLY A 117 5.08 0.13 -13.60
N LEU A 118 5.86 -0.95 -13.51
CA LEU A 118 5.40 -2.23 -12.97
C LEU A 118 4.99 -2.10 -11.49
N GLY A 119 5.77 -1.38 -10.68
CA GLY A 119 5.44 -1.12 -9.28
C GLY A 119 4.09 -0.42 -9.14
N THR A 120 3.85 0.61 -9.98
CA THR A 120 2.54 1.28 -10.03
C THR A 120 1.43 0.29 -10.36
N PHE A 121 1.61 -0.52 -11.40
CA PHE A 121 0.61 -1.50 -11.82
C PHE A 121 0.30 -2.54 -10.72
N PHE A 122 1.33 -3.12 -10.10
CA PHE A 122 1.17 -4.10 -9.03
C PHE A 122 0.47 -3.50 -7.80
N LEU A 123 0.91 -2.33 -7.34
CA LEU A 123 0.31 -1.67 -6.18
C LEU A 123 -1.16 -1.33 -6.42
N LEU A 124 -1.49 -0.76 -7.58
CA LEU A 124 -2.90 -0.45 -7.92
C LEU A 124 -3.75 -1.71 -8.04
N SER A 125 -3.20 -2.79 -8.62
CA SER A 125 -3.89 -4.06 -8.79
C SER A 125 -4.15 -4.76 -7.45
N LEU A 126 -3.13 -4.86 -6.60
CA LEU A 126 -3.26 -5.38 -5.23
C LEU A 126 -4.32 -4.61 -4.45
N ARG A 127 -4.28 -3.28 -4.54
CA ARG A 127 -5.20 -2.42 -3.81
C ARG A 127 -6.64 -2.51 -4.30
N SER A 128 -6.83 -2.58 -5.61
CA SER A 128 -8.14 -2.78 -6.23
C SER A 128 -8.69 -4.16 -5.88
N GLY A 129 -7.85 -5.20 -5.93
CA GLY A 129 -8.20 -6.57 -5.53
C GLY A 129 -8.66 -6.65 -4.07
N LEU A 130 -7.90 -6.06 -3.14
CA LEU A 130 -8.27 -6.01 -1.72
C LEU A 130 -9.61 -5.27 -1.52
N HIS A 131 -9.81 -4.15 -2.21
CA HIS A 131 -11.05 -3.40 -2.11
C HIS A 131 -12.26 -4.19 -2.64
N LEU A 132 -12.12 -4.88 -3.78
CA LEU A 132 -13.16 -5.73 -4.35
C LEU A 132 -13.44 -6.96 -3.49
N ALA A 133 -12.41 -7.61 -2.95
CA ALA A 133 -12.56 -8.74 -2.04
C ALA A 133 -13.38 -8.32 -0.80
N LEU A 134 -12.99 -7.22 -0.14
CA LEU A 134 -13.72 -6.69 1.00
C LEU A 134 -15.16 -6.28 0.66
N ARG A 135 -15.40 -5.72 -0.53
CA ARG A 135 -16.75 -5.39 -1.00
C ARG A 135 -17.59 -6.65 -1.24
N SER A 136 -17.01 -7.70 -1.82
CA SER A 136 -17.67 -8.98 -2.06
C SER A 136 -18.04 -9.68 -0.75
N PHE A 137 -17.12 -9.71 0.23
CA PHE A 137 -17.39 -10.23 1.58
C PHE A 137 -18.49 -9.44 2.30
N ARG A 138 -18.59 -8.12 2.09
CA ARG A 138 -19.69 -7.30 2.64
C ARG A 138 -21.02 -7.55 1.95
N ASN A 139 -21.03 -7.72 0.63
CA ASN A 139 -22.25 -8.03 -0.13
C ASN A 139 -22.79 -9.44 0.18
N ARG A 140 -21.93 -10.38 0.58
CA ARG A 140 -22.30 -11.73 1.02
C ARG A 140 -22.81 -11.82 2.48
N GLY A 141 -23.12 -10.69 3.12
CA GLY A 141 -23.88 -10.66 4.37
C GLY A 141 -23.08 -10.77 5.68
N TRP A 142 -21.76 -10.96 5.64
CA TRP A 142 -20.92 -11.04 6.86
C TRP A 142 -20.60 -9.67 7.51
N ASN A 143 -21.36 -8.63 7.16
CA ASN A 143 -21.21 -7.29 7.72
C ASN A 143 -22.55 -6.59 7.93
N GLN A 144 -23.57 -7.32 8.44
CA GLN A 144 -24.58 -6.70 9.29
C GLN A 144 -23.95 -6.40 10.66
N ARG A 145 -23.03 -5.42 10.72
CA ARG A 145 -22.85 -4.74 12.00
C ARG A 145 -24.05 -3.81 12.14
N SER A 146 -25.04 -4.31 12.87
CA SER A 146 -26.01 -3.49 13.59
C SER A 146 -25.25 -2.30 14.20
N ILE A 147 -25.41 -1.13 13.60
CA ILE A 147 -25.06 0.12 14.25
C ILE A 147 -26.17 0.29 15.28
N VAL A 148 -25.99 -0.30 16.46
CA VAL A 148 -26.77 0.09 17.63
C VAL A 148 -26.32 1.50 17.94
N LEU A 149 -27.09 2.48 17.46
CA LEU A 149 -27.10 3.84 17.98
C LEU A 149 -27.55 3.74 19.44
N ILE A 150 -26.61 3.53 20.37
CA ILE A 150 -26.80 3.93 21.77
C ILE A 150 -26.54 5.44 21.80
N GLY A 151 -27.41 6.20 21.12
CA GLY A 151 -27.63 7.60 21.43
C GLY A 151 -28.51 7.61 22.67
N GLU A 152 -28.01 8.19 23.75
CA GLU A 152 -28.65 8.22 25.05
C GLU A 152 -30.12 8.62 24.95
N ARG A 153 -30.97 7.71 25.43
CA ARG A 153 -32.38 7.96 25.71
C ARG A 153 -32.46 8.86 26.96
N LYS A 154 -32.08 10.14 26.84
CA LYS A 154 -32.22 11.18 27.89
C LYS A 154 -32.51 12.58 27.34
N LEU A 155 -33.32 12.69 26.28
CA LEU A 155 -33.81 14.00 25.81
C LEU A 155 -35.22 13.93 25.20
N ALA A 156 -36.11 13.13 25.81
CA ALA A 156 -37.51 13.00 25.39
C ALA A 156 -38.51 13.45 26.48
N GLU A 157 -38.08 14.19 27.51
CA GLU A 157 -38.95 14.52 28.66
C GLU A 157 -38.85 15.99 29.12
N TYR A 158 -38.56 16.93 28.21
CA TYR A 158 -38.53 18.38 28.56
C TYR A 158 -39.24 19.31 27.57
N VAL A 159 -40.02 18.79 26.61
CA VAL A 159 -40.84 19.63 25.70
C VAL A 159 -42.34 19.36 25.88
N SER A 160 -42.74 18.86 27.06
CA SER A 160 -44.13 18.94 27.51
C SER A 160 -44.22 19.78 28.78
N LYS A 161 -44.02 21.09 28.62
CA LYS A 161 -44.63 22.12 29.45
C LYS A 161 -44.72 23.42 28.66
#